data_AF-A0A2V8MCG4-F1
#
_entry.id   AF-A0A2V8MCG4-F1
#
_cell.length_a   1.000
_cell.length_b   1.000
_cell.length_c   1.000
_cell.angle_alpha   90.00
_cell.angle_beta   90.00
_cell.angle_gamma   90.00
#
_symmetry.space_group_name_H-M   'P 1'
#
loop_
_entity.id
_entity.type
_entity.pdbx_description
1 polymer ?
#
loop_
_entity_poly.entity_id
_entity_poly.type
_entity_poly.pdbx_seq_one_letter_code
_entity_poly.pdbx_strand_id
1 'polypeptide(L)'
;MPSSDRLTKKQQNLLDELHALAELFGLDYANIREYEREARTPFLEVMKRKLVLAQVVTWYTLVDEYLNNEICRYYFGKKRTFPELWKTKRFKLFNHYILEDLYPLQKLRLVKAIRSIPKPIAKDIDSLNALRNGLAHAFFPENLRKSKPTWKGNDIYSLDGAKLFMDDMRRISDFFLGFAADVDRLGL
;
A
#
# COMPACT_ATOMS: atom_id res chain seq x y z
N MET A 1 27.10 25.98 0.95
CA MET A 1 26.67 26.43 -0.39
C MET A 1 25.16 26.25 -0.47
N PRO A 2 24.35 27.28 -0.75
CA PRO A 2 22.92 27.06 -0.96
C PRO A 2 22.75 26.27 -2.26
N SER A 3 22.06 25.11 -2.21
CA SER A 3 21.94 24.22 -3.36
C SER A 3 21.18 24.91 -4.49
N SER A 4 21.74 24.92 -5.70
CA SER A 4 21.14 25.51 -6.90
C SER A 4 19.99 24.70 -7.49
N ASP A 5 19.45 23.73 -6.76
CA ASP A 5 18.42 22.84 -7.26
C ASP A 5 17.03 23.49 -7.13
N ARG A 6 16.72 24.36 -8.09
CA ARG A 6 15.39 25.00 -8.18
C ARG A 6 14.39 24.01 -8.76
N LEU A 7 13.25 23.89 -8.10
CA LEU A 7 12.12 23.12 -8.62
C LEU A 7 11.71 23.63 -10.02
N THR A 8 11.42 22.70 -10.92
CA THR A 8 10.76 23.01 -12.19
C THR A 8 9.36 23.57 -11.92
N LYS A 9 8.80 24.31 -12.89
CA LYS A 9 7.42 24.83 -12.78
C LYS A 9 6.39 23.74 -12.47
N LYS A 10 6.56 22.53 -13.03
CA LYS A 10 5.67 21.40 -12.74
C LYS A 10 5.80 20.92 -11.29
N GLN A 11 7.02 20.81 -10.77
CA GLN A 11 7.25 20.41 -9.38
C GLN A 11 6.73 21.47 -8.40
N GLN A 12 6.90 22.76 -8.71
CA GLN A 12 6.35 23.84 -7.90
C GLN A 12 4.82 23.79 -7.87
N ASN A 13 4.16 23.68 -9.03
CA ASN A 13 2.71 23.56 -9.09
C ASN A 13 2.19 22.34 -8.29
N LEU A 14 2.88 21.20 -8.37
CA LEU A 14 2.53 20.01 -7.57
C LEU A 14 2.71 20.25 -6.07
N LEU A 15 3.77 20.96 -5.67
CA LEU A 15 3.98 21.29 -4.26
C LEU A 15 2.88 22.22 -3.74
N ASP A 16 2.49 23.24 -4.51
CA ASP A 16 1.42 24.17 -4.16
C ASP A 16 0.07 23.43 -4.04
N GLU A 17 -0.22 22.52 -4.98
CA GLU A 17 -1.42 21.68 -4.93
C GLU A 17 -1.40 20.73 -3.72
N LEU A 18 -0.26 20.10 -3.41
CA LEU A 18 -0.11 19.24 -2.24
C LEU A 18 -0.34 19.99 -0.93
N HIS A 19 0.14 21.23 -0.81
CA HIS A 19 -0.13 22.07 0.35
C HIS A 19 -1.62 22.39 0.47
N ALA A 20 -2.27 22.81 -0.62
CA ALA A 20 -3.71 23.11 -0.63
C ALA A 20 -4.55 21.88 -0.26
N LEU A 21 -4.19 20.70 -0.76
CA LEU A 21 -4.84 19.43 -0.39
C LEU A 21 -4.61 19.06 1.07
N ALA A 22 -3.39 19.24 1.58
CA ALA A 22 -3.08 18.96 2.98
C ALA A 22 -3.90 19.84 3.92
N GLU A 23 -4.04 21.13 3.62
CA GLU A 23 -4.89 22.06 4.36
C GLU A 23 -6.37 21.64 4.26
N LEU A 24 -6.88 21.44 3.04
CA LEU A 24 -8.27 21.04 2.80
C LEU A 24 -8.65 19.74 3.53
N PHE A 25 -7.73 18.79 3.62
CA PHE A 25 -7.95 17.49 4.29
C PHE A 25 -7.59 17.49 5.77
N GLY A 26 -7.09 18.60 6.32
CA GLY A 26 -6.61 18.71 7.70
C GLY A 26 -5.47 17.73 7.98
N LEU A 27 -4.41 17.79 7.18
CA LEU A 27 -3.13 17.07 7.25
C LEU A 27 -1.92 18.00 7.38
N ASP A 28 -2.17 19.29 7.60
CA ASP A 28 -1.25 20.41 7.75
C ASP A 28 -0.61 20.47 9.16
N TYR A 29 -0.09 19.33 9.64
CA TYR A 29 0.52 19.24 10.98
C TYR A 29 1.67 20.25 11.20
N ALA A 30 2.28 20.77 10.12
CA ALA A 30 3.30 21.83 10.18
C ALA A 30 2.76 23.13 10.79
N ASN A 31 1.47 23.43 10.58
CA ASN A 31 0.80 24.66 11.03
C ASN A 31 0.01 24.46 12.33
N ILE A 32 0.24 23.37 13.07
CA ILE A 32 -0.54 23.02 14.27
C ILE A 32 -0.60 24.12 15.36
N ARG A 33 0.34 25.07 15.34
CA ARG A 33 0.36 26.21 16.26
C ARG A 33 -0.75 27.24 15.99
N GLU A 34 -1.32 27.24 14.80
CA GLU A 34 -2.45 28.10 14.41
C GLU A 34 -3.79 27.58 14.96
N TYR A 35 -3.85 26.30 15.32
CA TYR A 35 -5.01 25.67 15.93
C TYR A 35 -5.15 26.03 17.40
N GLU A 36 -6.39 25.99 17.90
CA GLU A 36 -6.71 26.13 19.33
C GLU A 36 -5.90 25.14 20.16
N ARG A 37 -5.24 25.65 21.21
CA ARG A 37 -4.25 24.90 22.00
C ARG A 37 -4.78 23.54 22.49
N GLU A 38 -6.02 23.51 22.93
CA GLU A 38 -6.68 22.33 23.51
C GLU A 38 -7.03 21.27 22.46
N ALA A 39 -7.24 21.67 21.21
CA ALA A 39 -7.59 20.77 20.11
C ALA A 39 -6.38 20.17 19.39
N ARG A 40 -5.16 20.70 19.61
CA ARG A 40 -3.94 20.30 18.87
C ARG A 40 -3.64 18.81 18.94
N THR A 41 -3.68 18.22 20.14
CA THR A 41 -3.37 16.80 20.32
C THR A 41 -4.35 15.88 19.59
N PRO A 42 -5.69 16.05 19.75
CA PRO A 42 -6.67 15.33 18.94
C PRO A 42 -6.43 15.45 17.42
N PHE A 43 -6.15 16.66 16.92
CA PHE A 43 -5.88 16.87 15.50
C PHE A 43 -4.63 16.12 15.03
N LEU A 44 -3.52 16.20 15.78
CA LEU A 44 -2.29 15.48 15.46
C LEU A 44 -2.49 13.95 15.43
N GLU A 45 -3.25 13.40 16.38
CA GLU A 45 -3.59 11.98 16.39
C GLU A 45 -4.42 11.58 15.16
N VAL A 46 -5.41 12.38 14.77
CA VAL A 46 -6.21 12.14 13.56
C VAL A 46 -5.34 12.23 12.30
N MET A 47 -4.48 13.24 12.18
CA MET A 47 -3.54 13.40 11.07
C MET A 47 -2.63 12.18 10.93
N LYS A 48 -2.01 11.75 12.04
CA LYS A 48 -1.16 10.54 12.10
C LYS A 48 -1.93 9.30 11.62
N ARG A 49 -3.18 9.12 12.07
CA ARG A 49 -4.01 7.98 11.65
C ARG A 49 -4.32 8.00 10.16
N LYS A 50 -4.67 9.16 9.61
CA LYS A 50 -4.93 9.34 8.18
C LYS A 50 -3.70 8.98 7.34
N LEU A 51 -2.51 9.46 7.74
CA LEU A 51 -1.26 9.14 7.05
C LEU A 51 -0.97 7.64 7.02
N VAL A 52 -1.09 6.97 8.17
CA VAL A 52 -0.85 5.53 8.28
C VAL A 52 -1.91 4.72 7.51
N LEU A 53 -3.18 5.07 7.65
CA LEU A 53 -4.28 4.42 6.92
C LEU A 53 -4.06 4.51 5.41
N ALA A 54 -3.71 5.70 4.90
CA ALA A 54 -3.43 5.90 3.49
C ALA A 54 -2.31 4.96 3.01
N GLN A 55 -1.21 4.87 3.75
CA GLN A 55 -0.11 3.97 3.39
C GLN A 55 -0.53 2.49 3.38
N VAL A 56 -1.27 2.03 4.39
CA VAL A 56 -1.75 0.64 4.43
C VAL A 56 -2.68 0.33 3.25
N VAL A 57 -3.60 1.24 2.94
CA VAL A 57 -4.52 1.06 1.79
C VAL A 57 -3.75 1.09 0.47
N THR A 58 -2.81 2.01 0.28
CA THR A 58 -1.97 2.07 -0.93
C THR A 58 -1.22 0.76 -1.14
N TRP A 59 -0.55 0.24 -0.12
CA TRP A 59 0.16 -1.03 -0.23
C TRP A 59 -0.76 -2.22 -0.47
N TYR A 60 -1.93 -2.27 0.19
CA TYR A 60 -2.95 -3.26 -0.09
C TYR A 60 -3.36 -3.26 -1.57
N THR A 61 -3.63 -2.09 -2.15
CA THR A 61 -4.00 -1.97 -3.57
C THR A 61 -2.85 -2.31 -4.50
N LEU A 62 -1.62 -1.96 -4.14
CA LEU A 62 -0.44 -2.28 -4.95
C LEU A 62 -0.12 -3.79 -4.96
N VAL A 63 -0.28 -4.46 -3.81
CA VAL A 63 -0.15 -5.91 -3.72
C VAL A 63 -1.24 -6.63 -4.53
N ASP A 64 -2.48 -6.14 -4.50
CA ASP A 64 -3.54 -6.64 -5.38
C ASP A 64 -3.15 -6.54 -6.85
N GLU A 65 -2.57 -5.41 -7.26
CA GLU A 65 -2.09 -5.19 -8.63
C GLU A 65 -0.93 -6.13 -9.00
N TYR A 66 0.00 -6.41 -8.09
CA TYR A 66 1.02 -7.43 -8.33
C TYR A 66 0.42 -8.82 -8.57
N LEU A 67 -0.60 -9.20 -7.80
CA LEU A 67 -1.29 -10.46 -7.99
C LEU A 67 -2.06 -10.48 -9.33
N ASN A 68 -2.72 -9.38 -9.70
CA ASN A 68 -3.35 -9.20 -11.02
C ASN A 68 -2.33 -9.42 -12.14
N ASN A 69 -1.16 -8.83 -12.02
CA ASN A 69 -0.10 -8.92 -13.01
C ASN A 69 0.37 -10.37 -13.20
N GLU A 70 0.55 -11.13 -12.12
CA GLU A 70 0.92 -12.55 -12.22
C GLU A 70 -0.16 -13.40 -12.87
N ILE A 71 -1.43 -13.19 -12.50
CA ILE A 71 -2.57 -13.88 -13.11
C ILE A 71 -2.65 -13.55 -14.61
N CYS A 72 -2.54 -12.27 -14.97
CA CYS A 72 -2.56 -11.83 -16.36
C CYS A 72 -1.42 -12.44 -17.17
N ARG A 73 -0.20 -12.44 -16.63
CA ARG A 73 0.97 -13.03 -17.30
C ARG A 73 0.77 -14.52 -17.58
N TYR A 74 0.08 -15.25 -16.70
CA TYR A 74 -0.26 -16.65 -16.92
C TYR A 74 -1.28 -16.83 -18.06
N TYR A 75 -2.40 -16.11 -18.05
CA TYR A 75 -3.48 -16.31 -19.04
C TYR A 75 -3.24 -15.66 -20.40
N PHE A 76 -2.49 -14.56 -20.46
CA PHE A 76 -2.26 -13.78 -21.69
C PHE A 76 -0.81 -13.82 -22.18
N GLY A 77 0.09 -14.44 -21.40
CA GLY A 77 1.51 -14.48 -21.70
C GLY A 77 2.19 -13.12 -21.52
N LYS A 78 3.48 -13.06 -21.89
CA LYS A 78 4.32 -11.85 -21.80
C LYS A 78 4.57 -11.14 -23.14
N LYS A 79 3.93 -11.62 -24.23
CA LYS A 79 4.17 -11.10 -25.59
C LYS A 79 3.60 -9.69 -25.80
N ARG A 80 2.48 -9.38 -25.16
CA ARG A 80 1.83 -8.07 -25.22
C ARG A 80 2.01 -7.35 -23.89
N THR A 81 2.27 -6.06 -23.96
CA THR A 81 2.26 -5.17 -22.79
C THR A 81 0.83 -5.00 -22.26
N PHE A 82 0.68 -4.60 -20.99
CA PHE A 82 -0.64 -4.31 -20.43
C PHE A 82 -1.44 -3.27 -21.23
N PRO A 83 -0.85 -2.14 -21.68
CA PRO A 83 -1.57 -1.20 -22.54
C PRO A 83 -2.10 -1.80 -23.84
N GLU A 84 -1.39 -2.78 -24.43
CA GLU A 84 -1.86 -3.50 -25.61
C GLU A 84 -2.97 -4.49 -25.27
N LEU A 85 -2.86 -5.20 -24.15
CA LEU A 85 -3.90 -6.12 -23.67
C LEU A 85 -5.20 -5.39 -23.40
N TRP A 86 -5.15 -4.22 -22.76
CA TRP A 86 -6.31 -3.35 -22.49
C TRP A 86 -7.07 -2.91 -23.74
N LYS A 87 -6.46 -2.94 -24.93
CA LYS A 87 -7.17 -2.67 -26.20
C LYS A 87 -8.06 -3.84 -26.63
N THR A 88 -7.88 -5.03 -26.07
CA THR A 88 -8.60 -6.24 -26.48
C THR A 88 -9.89 -6.46 -25.67
N LYS A 89 -10.98 -6.86 -26.35
CA LYS A 89 -12.25 -7.21 -25.68
C LYS A 89 -12.07 -8.36 -24.69
N ARG A 90 -11.26 -9.37 -25.03
CA ARG A 90 -11.00 -10.53 -24.17
C ARG A 90 -10.37 -10.13 -22.83
N PHE A 91 -9.37 -9.25 -22.84
CA PHE A 91 -8.73 -8.81 -21.60
C PHE A 91 -9.68 -7.96 -20.75
N LYS A 92 -10.45 -7.04 -21.36
CA LYS A 92 -11.45 -6.23 -20.63
C LYS A 92 -12.50 -7.10 -19.92
N LEU A 93 -13.02 -8.12 -20.61
CA LEU A 93 -13.97 -9.08 -20.01
C LEU A 93 -13.34 -9.88 -18.88
N PHE A 94 -12.10 -10.34 -19.06
CA PHE A 94 -11.37 -11.04 -18.01
C PHE A 94 -11.11 -10.15 -16.79
N ASN A 95 -10.72 -8.89 -17.00
CA ASN A 95 -10.53 -7.94 -15.91
C ASN A 95 -11.83 -7.74 -15.13
N HIS A 96 -12.91 -7.41 -15.83
CA HIS A 96 -14.19 -7.08 -15.21
C HIS A 96 -14.83 -8.26 -14.47
N TYR A 97 -14.90 -9.44 -15.10
CA TYR A 97 -15.63 -10.58 -14.54
C TYR A 97 -14.76 -11.54 -13.71
N ILE A 98 -13.43 -11.36 -13.70
CA ILE A 98 -12.52 -12.26 -12.98
C ILE A 98 -11.64 -11.45 -12.02
N LEU A 99 -10.87 -10.46 -12.50
CA LEU A 99 -9.92 -9.78 -11.63
C LEU A 99 -10.59 -8.81 -10.65
N GLU A 100 -11.64 -8.10 -11.07
CA GLU A 100 -12.38 -7.18 -10.18
C GLU A 100 -13.21 -7.92 -9.14
N ASP A 101 -13.72 -9.11 -9.46
CA ASP A 101 -14.55 -9.93 -8.57
C ASP A 101 -13.74 -10.71 -7.51
N LEU A 102 -12.47 -11.01 -7.79
CA LEU A 102 -11.60 -11.71 -6.85
C LEU A 102 -11.01 -10.73 -5.83
N TYR A 103 -11.13 -11.04 -4.54
CA TYR A 103 -10.39 -10.30 -3.51
C TYR A 103 -8.94 -10.81 -3.38
N PRO A 104 -8.01 -10.04 -2.76
CA PRO A 104 -6.59 -10.34 -2.82
C PRO A 104 -6.18 -11.73 -2.34
N LEU A 105 -6.83 -12.30 -1.31
CA LEU A 105 -6.46 -13.65 -0.87
C LEU A 105 -6.92 -14.75 -1.84
N GLN A 106 -8.01 -14.56 -2.58
CA GLN A 106 -8.36 -15.47 -3.67
C GLN A 106 -7.33 -15.38 -4.78
N LYS A 107 -6.90 -14.17 -5.15
CA LYS A 107 -5.82 -13.96 -6.12
C LYS A 107 -4.51 -14.58 -5.64
N LEU A 108 -4.15 -14.41 -4.36
CA LEU A 108 -2.97 -15.04 -3.78
C LEU A 108 -3.04 -16.57 -3.87
N ARG A 109 -4.18 -17.18 -3.58
CA ARG A 109 -4.38 -18.64 -3.74
C ARG A 109 -4.18 -19.07 -5.19
N LEU A 110 -4.73 -18.33 -6.15
CA LEU A 110 -4.55 -18.60 -7.57
C LEU A 110 -3.09 -18.44 -8.00
N VAL A 111 -2.42 -17.36 -7.60
CA VAL A 111 -1.00 -17.15 -7.93
C VAL A 111 -0.12 -18.23 -7.32
N LYS A 112 -0.40 -18.69 -6.09
CA LYS A 112 0.30 -19.85 -5.49
C LYS A 112 0.12 -21.16 -6.25
N ALA A 113 -0.98 -21.31 -7.00
CA ALA A 113 -1.18 -22.45 -7.89
C ALA A 113 -0.44 -22.29 -9.23
N ILE A 114 -0.15 -21.06 -9.63
CA ILE A 114 0.56 -20.71 -10.88
C ILE A 114 2.08 -20.70 -10.70
N ARG A 115 2.58 -20.23 -9.54
CA ARG A 115 4.00 -20.10 -9.24
C ARG A 115 4.30 -20.25 -7.76
N SER A 116 5.55 -20.57 -7.44
CA SER A 116 6.04 -20.54 -6.06
C SER A 116 6.04 -19.11 -5.52
N ILE A 117 5.48 -18.96 -4.32
CA ILE A 117 5.57 -17.75 -3.49
C ILE A 117 6.19 -18.18 -2.15
N PRO A 118 7.28 -17.54 -1.69
CA PRO A 118 7.86 -17.82 -0.39
C PRO A 118 6.82 -17.69 0.73
N LYS A 119 6.83 -18.63 1.69
CA LYS A 119 5.89 -18.61 2.83
C LYS A 119 5.87 -17.26 3.57
N PRO A 120 7.01 -16.58 3.83
CA PRO A 120 7.00 -15.27 4.48
C PRO A 120 6.22 -14.22 3.68
N ILE A 121 6.41 -14.15 2.36
CA ILE A 121 5.70 -13.21 1.48
C ILE A 121 4.19 -13.48 1.52
N ALA A 122 3.78 -14.75 1.37
CA ALA A 122 2.37 -15.10 1.43
C ALA A 122 1.73 -14.75 2.79
N LYS A 123 2.46 -14.94 3.90
CA LYS A 123 2.00 -14.58 5.25
C LYS A 123 1.88 -13.06 5.42
N ASP A 124 2.80 -12.29 4.87
CA ASP A 124 2.77 -10.84 4.96
C ASP A 124 1.62 -10.24 4.13
N ILE A 125 1.29 -10.83 2.97
CA ILE A 125 0.09 -10.46 2.19
C ILE A 125 -1.20 -10.75 2.96
N ASP A 126 -1.29 -11.92 3.63
CA ASP A 126 -2.43 -12.26 4.47
C ASP A 126 -2.59 -11.28 5.65
N SER A 127 -1.47 -10.95 6.30
CA SER A 127 -1.40 -9.97 7.39
C SER A 127 -1.80 -8.57 6.92
N LEU A 128 -1.40 -8.16 5.71
CA LEU A 128 -1.78 -6.89 5.11
C LEU A 128 -3.29 -6.80 4.87
N ASN A 129 -3.90 -7.85 4.35
CA ASN A 129 -5.35 -7.93 4.18
C ASN A 129 -6.07 -7.81 5.53
N ALA A 130 -5.60 -8.53 6.55
CA ALA A 130 -6.17 -8.46 7.90
C ALA A 130 -6.04 -7.05 8.51
N LEU A 131 -4.86 -6.43 8.41
CA LEU A 131 -4.62 -5.08 8.91
C LEU A 131 -5.51 -4.07 8.20
N ARG A 132 -5.55 -4.07 6.86
CA ARG A 132 -6.39 -3.17 6.06
C ARG A 132 -7.87 -3.32 6.42
N ASN A 133 -8.37 -4.54 6.58
CA ASN A 133 -9.77 -4.76 6.97
C ASN A 133 -10.04 -4.27 8.39
N GLY A 134 -9.13 -4.52 9.34
CA GLY A 134 -9.24 -3.98 10.70
C GLY A 134 -9.29 -2.46 10.74
N LEU A 135 -8.49 -1.80 9.91
CA LEU A 135 -8.45 -0.34 9.79
C LEU A 135 -9.66 0.23 9.05
N ALA A 136 -10.14 -0.42 8.00
CA ALA A 136 -11.27 0.05 7.19
C ALA A 136 -12.61 0.03 7.96
N HIS A 137 -12.74 -0.84 8.96
CA HIS A 137 -13.97 -0.98 9.76
C HIS A 137 -13.97 -0.17 11.05
N ALA A 138 -12.93 0.63 11.33
CA ALA A 138 -12.85 1.42 12.56
C ALA A 138 -12.31 2.83 12.34
N PHE A 139 -13.19 3.82 12.43
CA PHE A 139 -12.82 5.23 12.43
C PHE A 139 -12.00 5.63 13.68
N PHE A 140 -12.25 4.95 14.79
CA PHE A 140 -11.49 5.04 16.04
C PHE A 140 -10.97 3.64 16.42
N PRO A 141 -9.83 3.20 15.86
CA PRO A 141 -9.26 1.87 16.10
C PRO A 141 -8.97 1.58 17.57
N GLU A 142 -8.76 2.61 18.40
CA GLU A 142 -8.64 2.51 19.85
C GLU A 142 -9.87 1.91 20.53
N ASN A 143 -11.04 2.02 19.91
CA ASN A 143 -12.29 1.45 20.41
C ASN A 143 -12.44 -0.04 20.05
N LEU A 144 -11.54 -0.59 19.23
CA LEU A 144 -11.53 -2.02 18.90
C LEU A 144 -10.98 -2.84 20.08
N ARG A 145 -11.89 -3.37 20.90
CA ARG A 145 -11.55 -4.22 22.06
C ARG A 145 -10.77 -5.50 21.73
N LYS A 146 -10.85 -6.00 20.49
CA LYS A 146 -10.25 -7.28 20.06
C LYS A 146 -9.16 -7.17 19.00
N SER A 147 -8.97 -5.98 18.42
CA SER A 147 -8.21 -5.84 17.17
C SER A 147 -7.42 -4.54 17.17
N LYS A 148 -6.48 -4.40 18.12
CA LYS A 148 -5.51 -3.30 18.03
C LYS A 148 -4.78 -3.41 16.68
N PRO A 149 -4.75 -2.34 15.88
CA PRO A 149 -4.13 -2.40 14.57
C PRO A 149 -2.62 -2.50 14.75
N THR A 150 -2.13 -3.74 14.67
CA THR A 150 -0.73 -4.07 14.88
C THR A 150 -0.16 -4.72 13.65
N TRP A 151 1.11 -4.43 13.38
CA TRP A 151 1.90 -5.12 12.38
C TRP A 151 2.96 -5.96 13.08
N LYS A 152 2.83 -7.28 12.98
CA LYS A 152 3.72 -8.26 13.64
C LYS A 152 3.94 -7.95 15.13
N GLY A 153 2.86 -7.58 15.83
CA GLY A 153 2.86 -7.27 17.26
C GLY A 153 3.21 -5.82 17.62
N ASN A 154 3.63 -4.99 16.67
CA ASN A 154 3.93 -3.57 16.89
C ASN A 154 2.72 -2.70 16.52
N ASP A 155 2.46 -1.62 17.25
CA ASP A 155 1.41 -0.65 16.90
C ASP A 155 1.72 0.00 15.54
N ILE A 156 0.83 -0.15 14.55
CA ILE A 156 1.05 0.41 13.21
C ILE A 156 1.13 1.95 13.22
N TYR A 157 0.56 2.60 14.23
CA TYR A 157 0.62 4.05 14.40
C TYR A 157 1.91 4.54 15.08
N SER A 158 2.75 3.62 15.56
CA SER A 158 4.09 3.93 16.05
C SER A 158 5.08 4.00 14.89
N LEU A 159 6.15 4.78 15.07
CA LEU A 159 7.21 4.86 14.06
C LEU A 159 7.87 3.48 13.82
N ASP A 160 8.06 2.68 14.87
CA ASP A 160 8.68 1.35 14.76
C ASP A 160 7.78 0.35 14.03
N GLY A 161 6.47 0.36 14.34
CA GLY A 161 5.49 -0.44 13.61
C GLY A 161 5.39 -0.04 12.14
N ALA A 162 5.39 1.27 11.85
CA ALA A 162 5.36 1.79 10.49
C ALA A 162 6.63 1.45 9.71
N LYS A 163 7.82 1.51 10.32
CA LYS A 163 9.09 1.11 9.69
C LYS A 163 9.07 -0.37 9.33
N LEU A 164 8.72 -1.24 10.29
CA LEU A 164 8.64 -2.68 10.06
C LEU A 164 7.65 -3.02 8.94
N PHE A 165 6.50 -2.35 8.94
CA PHE A 165 5.51 -2.45 7.87
C PHE A 165 6.12 -2.08 6.51
N MET A 166 6.77 -0.91 6.41
CA MET A 166 7.36 -0.46 5.15
C MET A 166 8.47 -1.38 4.63
N ASP A 167 9.30 -1.92 5.52
CA ASP A 167 10.35 -2.86 5.13
C ASP A 167 9.75 -4.18 4.60
N ASP A 168 8.68 -4.69 5.21
CA ASP A 168 7.96 -5.86 4.71
C ASP A 168 7.31 -5.60 3.34
N MET A 169 6.68 -4.44 3.18
CA MET A 169 6.05 -4.06 1.91
C MET A 169 7.06 -3.91 0.78
N ARG A 170 8.24 -3.33 1.06
CA ARG A 170 9.36 -3.29 0.11
C ARG A 170 9.80 -4.69 -0.30
N ARG A 171 9.94 -5.63 0.64
CA ARG A 171 10.27 -7.03 0.33
C ARG A 171 9.23 -7.70 -0.57
N ILE A 172 7.94 -7.44 -0.34
CA ILE A 172 6.87 -7.93 -1.23
C ILE A 172 7.02 -7.33 -2.64
N SER A 173 7.23 -6.02 -2.74
CA SER A 173 7.47 -5.33 -4.02
C SER A 173 8.68 -5.93 -4.75
N ASP A 174 9.82 -6.06 -4.07
CA ASP A 174 11.05 -6.57 -4.66
C ASP A 174 10.89 -8.00 -5.19
N PHE A 175 10.11 -8.83 -4.49
CA PHE A 175 9.77 -10.18 -4.97
C PHE A 175 8.96 -10.16 -6.27
N PHE A 176 7.93 -9.30 -6.38
CA PHE A 176 7.07 -9.25 -7.58
C PHE A 176 7.71 -8.50 -8.75
N LEU A 177 8.56 -7.50 -8.48
CA LEU A 177 9.29 -6.74 -9.48
C LEU A 177 10.57 -7.43 -9.93
N GLY A 178 11.02 -8.48 -9.23
CA GLY A 178 12.23 -9.22 -9.56
C GLY A 178 13.52 -8.50 -9.14
N PHE A 179 13.44 -7.58 -8.18
CA PHE A 179 14.60 -6.94 -7.55
C PHE A 179 15.17 -7.75 -6.38
N ALA A 180 14.43 -8.74 -5.90
CA ALA A 180 14.94 -9.71 -4.95
C ALA A 180 16.01 -10.59 -5.63
N ALA A 181 17.28 -10.22 -5.43
CA ALA A 181 18.42 -11.08 -5.66
C ALA A 181 18.20 -12.43 -4.97
N ASP A 182 18.40 -13.52 -5.72
CA ASP A 182 18.68 -14.87 -5.24
C ASP A 182 18.21 -15.18 -3.80
N VAL A 183 16.92 -15.41 -3.61
CA VAL A 183 16.43 -16.03 -2.35
C VAL A 183 16.98 -17.46 -2.22
N ASP A 184 17.51 -18.04 -3.29
CA ASP A 184 18.23 -19.32 -3.33
C ASP A 184 19.67 -19.25 -2.76
N ARG A 185 20.18 -18.07 -2.36
CA ARG A 185 21.48 -17.94 -1.64
C ARG A 185 21.37 -17.87 -0.12
N LEU A 186 20.16 -17.88 0.45
CA LEU A 186 19.95 -18.00 1.89
C LEU A 186 19.42 -19.39 2.19
N GLY A 187 20.34 -20.36 2.25
CA GLY A 187 20.04 -21.76 2.53
C GLY A 187 19.21 -21.96 3.80
N LEU A 188 17.91 -22.16 3.60
CA LEU A 188 16.98 -22.82 4.51
C LEU A 188 16.30 -23.97 3.77
#